data_AF-A0A9D1W7J2-F1
#
_entry.id   AF-A0A9D1W7J2-F1
#
_cell.length_a   1.000
_cell.length_b   1.000
_cell.length_c   1.000
_cell.angle_alpha   90.00
_cell.angle_beta   90.00
_cell.angle_gamma   90.00
#
_symmetry.space_group_name_H-M   'P 1'
#
loop_
_entity.id
_entity.type
_entity.pdbx_description
1 polymer ?
#
loop_
_entity_poly.entity_id
_entity_poly.type
_entity_poly.pdbx_seq_one_letter_code
_entity_poly.pdbx_strand_id
1 'polypeptide(L)'
;MIINENQKDPFDIEVYGTVYSVFPEEDASYTIFKNGEEYLHIVKDSESDWIKLDMETSMPLFGIDEEVNLLGRKILEYEKENND
;
A
#
# COMPACT_ATOMS: atom_id res chain seq x y z
N MET A 1 -15.91 -20.59 -13.47
CA MET A 1 -14.85 -20.10 -12.58
C MET A 1 -14.49 -18.74 -13.11
N ILE A 2 -14.98 -17.67 -12.47
CA ILE A 2 -14.57 -16.32 -12.85
C ILE A 2 -13.18 -16.15 -12.24
N ILE A 3 -12.15 -16.14 -13.08
CA ILE A 3 -10.84 -15.66 -12.67
C ILE A 3 -10.95 -14.15 -12.61
N ASN A 4 -10.84 -13.57 -11.41
CA ASN A 4 -10.78 -12.12 -11.27
C ASN A 4 -9.40 -11.68 -11.78
N GLU A 5 -9.32 -11.32 -13.06
CA GLU A 5 -8.09 -11.02 -13.83
C GLU A 5 -7.36 -9.71 -13.44
N ASN A 6 -7.64 -9.09 -12.29
CA ASN A 6 -7.07 -7.79 -11.92
C ASN A 6 -6.44 -7.72 -10.51
N GLN A 7 -6.24 -8.84 -9.82
CA GLN A 7 -5.61 -8.81 -8.50
C GLN A 7 -4.09 -8.86 -8.66
N LYS A 8 -3.39 -7.78 -8.24
CA LYS A 8 -1.92 -7.76 -8.19
C LYS A 8 -1.45 -8.70 -7.08
N ASP A 9 -0.39 -9.47 -7.34
CA ASP A 9 0.21 -10.34 -6.33
C ASP A 9 0.78 -9.50 -5.16
N PRO A 10 0.72 -10.01 -3.91
CA PRO A 10 1.41 -9.40 -2.79
C PRO A 10 2.92 -9.33 -3.02
N PHE A 11 3.57 -8.29 -2.51
CA PHE A 11 5.00 -8.07 -2.67
C PHE A 11 5.62 -7.42 -1.45
N ASP A 12 6.93 -7.53 -1.32
CA ASP A 12 7.68 -6.92 -0.22
C ASP A 12 8.40 -5.66 -0.68
N ILE A 13 8.42 -4.64 0.18
CA ILE A 13 9.20 -3.41 0.01
C ILE A 13 10.05 -3.15 1.24
N GLU A 14 11.19 -2.50 1.05
CA GLU A 14 12.07 -2.10 2.14
C GLU A 14 12.08 -0.57 2.32
N VAL A 15 11.82 -0.12 3.54
CA VAL A 15 11.91 1.29 3.96
C VAL A 15 12.78 1.38 5.21
N TYR A 16 13.89 2.11 5.12
CA TYR A 16 14.85 2.32 6.22
C TYR A 16 15.30 1.02 6.93
N GLY A 17 15.54 -0.05 6.19
CA GLY A 17 15.95 -1.34 6.74
C GLY A 17 14.83 -2.16 7.39
N THR A 18 13.57 -1.69 7.28
CA THR A 18 12.38 -2.44 7.68
C THR A 18 11.70 -2.99 6.43
N VAL A 19 11.40 -4.29 6.43
CA VAL A 19 10.64 -4.95 5.36
C VAL A 19 9.15 -4.87 5.68
N TYR A 20 8.37 -4.42 4.71
CA TYR A 20 6.93 -4.35 4.75
C TYR A 20 6.37 -5.25 3.66
N SER A 21 5.37 -6.05 4.00
CA SER A 21 4.61 -6.82 3.01
C SER A 21 3.38 -6.03 2.60
N VAL A 22 3.23 -5.83 1.30
CA VAL A 22 2.17 -5.04 0.68
C VAL A 22 1.19 -5.98 0.01
N PHE A 23 -0.08 -5.85 0.37
CA PHE A 23 -1.18 -6.60 -0.21
C PHE A 23 -2.05 -5.61 -0.99
N PRO A 24 -1.96 -5.58 -2.32
CA PRO A 24 -2.85 -4.79 -3.15
C PRO A 24 -4.29 -5.27 -3.04
N GLU A 25 -5.21 -4.34 -2.94
CA GLU A 25 -6.64 -4.59 -2.88
C GLU A 25 -7.35 -3.92 -4.08
N GLU A 26 -8.67 -3.75 -3.97
CA GLU A 26 -9.46 -3.02 -4.96
C GLU A 26 -9.26 -1.50 -4.83
N ASP A 27 -9.71 -0.73 -5.82
CA ASP A 27 -9.73 0.75 -5.77
C ASP A 27 -8.40 1.45 -5.39
N ALA A 28 -7.27 0.83 -5.72
CA ALA A 28 -5.94 1.33 -5.37
C ALA A 28 -5.72 1.50 -3.85
N SER A 29 -6.38 0.66 -3.04
CA SER A 29 -6.03 0.46 -1.64
C SER A 29 -5.01 -0.66 -1.46
N TYR A 30 -4.25 -0.57 -0.37
CA TYR A 30 -3.18 -1.49 -0.04
C TYR A 30 -3.16 -1.71 1.47
N THR A 31 -3.12 -2.98 1.85
CA THR A 31 -2.92 -3.41 3.24
C THR A 31 -1.45 -3.68 3.48
N ILE A 32 -0.90 -3.03 4.50
CA ILE A 32 0.52 -3.08 4.82
C ILE A 32 0.73 -3.89 6.08
N PHE A 33 1.58 -4.90 6.00
CA PHE A 33 2.04 -5.69 7.12
C PHE A 33 3.47 -5.31 7.50
N LYS A 34 3.76 -5.30 8.79
CA LYS A 34 5.09 -5.03 9.36
C LYS A 34 5.41 -6.13 10.36
N ASN A 35 6.52 -6.83 10.15
CA ASN A 35 6.93 -7.97 11.00
C ASN A 35 5.86 -9.09 11.11
N GLY A 36 5.05 -9.28 10.06
CA GLY A 36 4.00 -10.30 10.04
C GLY A 36 2.69 -9.91 10.72
N GLU A 37 2.56 -8.68 11.19
CA GLU A 37 1.32 -8.14 11.76
C GLU A 37 0.75 -7.05 10.84
N GLU A 38 -0.57 -6.99 10.72
CA GLU A 38 -1.27 -5.93 10.00
C GLU A 38 -0.96 -4.58 10.66
N TYR A 39 -0.47 -3.63 9.88
CA TYR A 39 0.09 -2.38 10.40
C TYR A 39 -0.77 -1.18 10.08
N LEU A 40 -1.14 -1.01 8.80
CA LEU A 40 -1.98 0.09 8.34
C LEU A 40 -2.56 -0.19 6.96
N HIS A 41 -3.64 0.52 6.63
CA HIS A 41 -4.23 0.56 5.31
C HIS A 41 -3.96 1.92 4.68
N ILE A 42 -3.62 1.92 3.39
CA ILE A 42 -3.41 3.16 2.62
C ILE A 42 -4.16 3.09 1.30
N VAL A 43 -4.60 4.25 0.83
CA VAL A 43 -5.18 4.43 -0.49
C VAL A 43 -4.38 5.47 -1.25
N LYS A 44 -4.17 5.21 -2.53
CA LYS A 44 -3.60 6.18 -3.45
C LYS A 44 -4.69 7.18 -3.84
N ASP A 45 -4.61 8.39 -3.31
CA ASP A 45 -5.60 9.46 -3.59
C ASP A 45 -5.31 10.18 -4.90
N SER A 46 -4.03 10.47 -5.15
CA SER A 46 -3.55 11.13 -6.36
C SER A 46 -2.23 10.51 -6.83
N GLU A 47 -1.63 11.01 -7.92
CA GLU A 47 -0.39 10.44 -8.46
C GLU A 47 0.76 10.35 -7.44
N SER A 48 0.82 11.31 -6.50
CA SER A 48 1.88 11.42 -5.49
C SER A 48 1.38 11.42 -4.05
N ASP A 49 0.05 11.42 -3.83
CA ASP A 49 -0.53 11.57 -2.51
C ASP A 49 -1.15 10.25 -2.02
N TRP A 50 -0.83 9.91 -0.79
CA TRP A 50 -1.24 8.69 -0.13
C TRP A 50 -1.95 9.03 1.18
N ILE A 51 -3.10 8.40 1.39
CA ILE A 51 -3.93 8.64 2.55
C ILE A 51 -3.98 7.37 3.38
N LYS A 52 -3.74 7.51 4.69
CA LYS A 52 -3.94 6.43 5.65
C LYS A 52 -5.42 6.26 5.93
N LEU A 53 -5.88 5.01 6.00
CA LEU A 53 -7.23 4.68 6.42
C LEU A 53 -7.22 4.17 7.86
N ASP A 54 -8.28 4.49 8.59
CA ASP A 54 -8.56 3.91 9.89
C ASP A 54 -8.89 2.41 9.75
N MET A 55 -8.26 1.56 10.55
CA MET A 55 -8.39 0.10 10.38
C MET A 55 -9.77 -0.43 10.80
N GLU A 56 -10.49 0.26 11.68
CA GLU A 56 -11.81 -0.17 12.14
C GLU A 56 -12.94 0.38 11.26
N THR A 57 -12.80 1.61 10.79
CA THR A 57 -13.87 2.36 10.11
C THR A 57 -13.62 2.57 8.61
N SER A 58 -12.43 2.25 8.12
CA SER A 58 -11.96 2.54 6.75
C SER A 58 -12.06 4.02 6.37
N MET A 59 -12.14 4.92 7.35
CA MET A 59 -12.23 6.36 7.10
C MET A 59 -10.84 6.96 6.82
N PRO A 60 -10.73 7.92 5.90
CA PRO A 60 -9.52 8.71 5.69
C PRO A 60 -9.04 9.40 6.96
N LEU A 61 -7.81 9.10 7.37
CA LEU A 61 -7.09 9.81 8.42
C LEU A 61 -6.24 10.91 7.78
N PHE A 62 -6.69 12.15 7.95
CA PHE A 62 -5.98 13.31 7.40
C PHE A 62 -4.83 13.75 8.31
N GLY A 63 -3.65 13.89 7.74
CA GLY A 63 -2.43 14.32 8.42
C GLY A 63 -1.20 14.07 7.57
N ILE A 64 -0.07 14.72 7.91
CA ILE A 64 1.21 14.38 7.30
C ILE A 64 1.71 13.12 7.99
N ASP A 65 1.82 12.04 7.22
CA ASP A 65 2.42 10.79 7.65
C ASP A 65 3.58 10.48 6.69
N GLU A 66 4.80 10.80 7.14
CA GLU A 66 6.01 10.62 6.33
C GLU A 66 6.24 9.15 5.97
N GLU A 67 5.87 8.22 6.86
CA GLU A 67 5.99 6.78 6.62
C GLU A 67 5.03 6.35 5.51
N VAL A 68 3.77 6.79 5.56
CA VAL A 68 2.77 6.50 4.51
C VAL A 68 3.23 7.04 3.15
N ASN A 69 3.75 8.26 3.10
CA ASN A 69 4.26 8.86 1.87
C ASN A 69 5.52 8.13 1.33
N LEU A 70 6.34 7.56 2.20
CA LEU A 70 7.49 6.75 1.81
C LEU A 70 7.07 5.39 1.27
N LEU A 71 6.16 4.70 1.97
CA LEU A 71 5.59 3.42 1.55
C LEU A 71 4.93 3.56 0.18
N GLY A 72 4.10 4.60 0.01
CA GLY A 72 3.45 4.90 -1.26
C GLY A 72 4.42 5.09 -2.42
N ARG A 73 5.51 5.83 -2.20
CA ARG A 73 6.57 5.98 -3.22
C ARG A 73 7.23 4.66 -3.58
N LYS A 74 7.50 3.80 -2.60
CA LYS A 74 8.09 2.48 -2.83
C LYS A 74 7.15 1.53 -3.57
N ILE A 75 5.86 1.61 -3.32
CA ILE A 75 4.85 0.89 -4.09
C ILE A 75 4.89 1.32 -5.56
N LEU A 76 4.93 2.63 -5.85
CA LEU A 76 5.01 3.12 -7.23
C LEU A 76 6.32 2.72 -7.92
N GLU A 77 7.44 2.72 -7.20
CA GLU A 77 8.73 2.25 -7.70
C GLU A 77 8.64 0.77 -8.09
N TYR A 78 8.12 -0.07 -7.21
CA TYR A 78 7.91 -1.49 -7.47
C TYR A 78 6.98 -1.74 -8.67
N GLU A 79 5.82 -1.05 -8.70
CA GLU A 79 4.88 -1.20 -9.81
C GLU A 79 5.49 -0.78 -11.14
N LYS A 80 6.32 0.27 -11.15
CA LYS A 80 7.01 0.71 -12.36
C LYS A 80 8.04 -0.32 -12.83
N GLU A 81 8.82 -0.89 -11.92
CA GLU A 81 9.85 -1.89 -12.26
C GLU A 81 9.26 -3.20 -12.80
N ASN A 82 8.04 -3.57 -12.38
CA ASN A 82 7.40 -4.84 -12.75
C ASN A 82 6.39 -4.71 -13.91
N ASN A 83 6.13 -3.51 -14.43
CA ASN A 83 5.20 -3.27 -15.55
C ASN A 83 5.90 -2.81 -16.85
N ASP A 84 7.21 -3.05 -17.00
CA ASP A 84 7.99 -2.81 -18.24
C ASP A 84 8.12 -4.08 -19.11
#